data_AF-A0A3D0K303-F1
#
_entry.id   AF-A0A3D0K303-F1
#
_cell.length_a   1.000
_cell.length_b   1.000
_cell.length_c   1.000
_cell.angle_alpha   90.00
_cell.angle_beta   90.00
_cell.angle_gamma   90.00
#
_symmetry.space_group_name_H-M   'P 1'
#
loop_
_entity.id
_entity.type
_entity.pdbx_description
1 polymer ?
#
loop_
_entity_poly.entity_id
_entity_poly.type
_entity_poly.pdbx_seq_one_letter_code
_entity_poly.pdbx_strand_id
1 'polypeptide(L)'
;MSDQPPPDQNEPRSHFVTRIQTLERQVGENVLAALEAEGSVAVLTTVVSGIRADRVVSVPLDSEQAKDVTAVLAEAQIDPDEPDGDEPLIGFHVVLKNDESDDE
;
A
#
# COMPACT_ATOMS: atom_id res chain seq x y z
N MET A 1 -22.71 -60.31 11.22
CA MET A 1 -23.30 -58.99 11.48
C MET A 1 -22.45 -58.37 12.55
N SER A 2 -21.55 -57.47 12.18
CA SER A 2 -20.63 -56.83 13.12
C SER A 2 -21.31 -55.61 13.71
N ASP A 3 -21.57 -55.64 15.01
CA ASP A 3 -22.00 -54.48 15.78
C ASP A 3 -20.83 -53.49 15.85
N GLN A 4 -21.01 -52.32 15.24
CA GLN A 4 -20.09 -51.19 15.40
C GLN A 4 -20.61 -50.33 16.57
N PRO A 5 -19.78 -50.04 17.59
CA PRO A 5 -20.21 -49.18 18.68
C PRO A 5 -20.55 -47.77 18.16
N PRO A 6 -21.50 -47.07 18.80
CA PRO A 6 -21.90 -45.74 18.38
C PRO A 6 -20.71 -44.77 18.47
N PRO A 7 -20.57 -43.83 17.52
CA PRO A 7 -19.48 -42.88 17.52
C PRO A 7 -19.50 -42.04 18.80
N ASP A 8 -18.34 -41.92 19.43
CA ASP A 8 -18.12 -41.19 20.67
C ASP A 8 -18.45 -39.70 20.43
N GLN A 9 -19.48 -39.18 21.11
CA GLN A 9 -20.03 -37.83 20.85
C GLN A 9 -19.12 -36.69 21.35
N ASN A 10 -17.90 -37.02 21.80
CA ASN A 10 -16.92 -36.11 22.38
C ASN A 10 -15.74 -35.78 21.46
N GLU A 11 -15.78 -36.14 20.18
CA GLU A 11 -14.79 -35.65 19.22
C GLU A 11 -14.90 -34.12 19.08
N PRO A 12 -13.79 -33.36 19.26
CA PRO A 12 -13.81 -31.91 19.12
C PRO A 12 -14.14 -31.56 17.67
N ARG A 13 -15.40 -31.15 17.43
CA ARG A 13 -15.85 -30.67 16.12
C ARG A 13 -15.11 -29.38 15.80
N SER A 14 -14.35 -29.37 14.72
CA SER A 14 -13.75 -28.13 14.22
C SER A 14 -14.85 -27.16 13.82
N HIS A 15 -14.94 -26.04 14.53
CA HIS A 15 -15.83 -24.94 14.19
C HIS A 15 -15.08 -23.98 13.26
N PHE A 16 -15.53 -23.85 12.02
CA PHE A 16 -15.05 -22.80 11.12
C PHE A 16 -15.76 -21.50 11.47
N VAL A 17 -15.02 -20.57 12.09
CA VAL A 17 -15.51 -19.23 12.41
C VAL A 17 -14.92 -18.26 11.39
N THR A 18 -15.75 -17.71 10.52
CA THR A 18 -15.34 -16.65 9.58
C THR A 18 -15.73 -15.30 10.17
N ARG A 19 -14.72 -14.47 10.47
CA ARG A 19 -14.96 -13.10 10.93
C ARG A 19 -15.42 -12.25 9.75
N ILE A 20 -16.63 -11.71 9.82
CA ILE A 20 -17.09 -10.72 8.84
C ILE A 20 -16.28 -9.44 9.07
N GLN A 21 -15.53 -9.04 8.05
CA GLN A 21 -14.83 -7.76 8.03
C GLN A 21 -15.64 -6.76 7.22
N THR A 22 -15.25 -5.49 7.25
CA THR A 22 -15.84 -4.49 6.35
C THR A 22 -15.48 -4.81 4.89
N LEU A 23 -16.31 -4.35 3.96
CA LEU A 23 -16.12 -4.58 2.52
C LEU A 23 -14.76 -4.05 2.05
N GLU A 24 -14.37 -2.87 2.52
CA GLU A 24 -13.11 -2.21 2.18
C GLU A 24 -11.92 -3.07 2.60
N ARG A 25 -11.99 -3.65 3.81
CA ARG A 25 -10.92 -4.49 4.34
C ARG A 25 -10.82 -5.81 3.57
N GLN A 26 -11.94 -6.46 3.27
CA GLN A 26 -11.96 -7.68 2.46
C GLN A 26 -11.42 -7.44 1.04
N VAL A 27 -11.82 -6.34 0.40
CA VAL A 27 -11.32 -5.99 -0.93
C VAL A 27 -9.82 -5.71 -0.86
N GLY A 28 -9.36 -4.93 0.11
CA GLY A 28 -7.93 -4.63 0.28
C GLY A 28 -7.09 -5.88 0.49
N GLU A 29 -7.50 -6.77 1.40
CA GLU A 29 -6.79 -8.04 1.67
C GLU A 29 -6.74 -8.93 0.40
N ASN A 30 -7.82 -9.00 -0.39
CA ASN A 30 -7.83 -9.78 -1.63
C ASN A 30 -6.98 -9.16 -2.75
N VAL A 31 -6.98 -7.82 -2.87
CA VAL A 31 -6.15 -7.12 -3.87
C VAL A 31 -4.67 -7.33 -3.56
N LEU A 32 -4.26 -7.17 -2.30
CA LEU A 32 -2.88 -7.41 -1.88
C LEU A 32 -2.49 -8.87 -2.09
N ALA A 33 -3.35 -9.83 -1.74
CA ALA A 33 -3.10 -11.25 -2.02
C ALA A 33 -2.97 -11.54 -3.53
N ALA A 34 -3.74 -10.86 -4.38
CA ALA A 34 -3.64 -11.00 -5.82
C ALA A 34 -2.34 -10.42 -6.40
N LEU A 35 -1.77 -9.38 -5.76
CA LEU A 35 -0.47 -8.80 -6.15
C LEU A 35 0.73 -9.68 -5.79
N GLU A 36 0.56 -10.68 -4.92
CA GLU A 36 1.60 -11.68 -4.62
C GLU A 36 1.58 -12.86 -5.61
N ALA A 37 0.56 -12.94 -6.49
CA ALA A 37 0.47 -14.01 -7.48
C ALA A 37 1.50 -13.81 -8.61
N GLU A 38 2.08 -14.91 -9.08
CA GLU A 38 3.05 -14.89 -10.19
C GLU A 38 2.43 -14.29 -11.46
N GLY A 39 3.12 -13.33 -12.08
CA GLY A 39 2.65 -12.64 -13.28
C GLY A 39 1.61 -11.55 -13.04
N SER A 40 1.27 -11.25 -11.78
CA SER A 40 0.47 -10.07 -11.45
C SER A 40 1.28 -8.78 -11.67
N VAL A 41 0.60 -7.71 -12.06
CA VAL A 41 1.18 -6.39 -12.32
C VAL A 41 0.30 -5.34 -11.65
N ALA A 42 0.89 -4.54 -10.76
CA ALA A 42 0.24 -3.34 -10.25
C ALA A 42 0.45 -2.20 -11.25
N VAL A 43 -0.47 -1.23 -11.33
CA VAL A 43 -0.30 -0.05 -12.18
C VAL A 43 -0.52 1.20 -11.35
N LEU A 44 0.53 1.99 -11.18
CA LEU A 44 0.42 3.33 -10.60
C LEU A 44 0.01 4.30 -11.69
N THR A 45 -1.18 4.88 -11.56
CA THR A 45 -1.68 5.89 -12.50
C THR A 45 -1.77 7.23 -11.79
N THR A 46 -1.17 8.25 -12.38
CA THR A 46 -1.22 9.63 -11.89
C THR A 46 -1.59 10.60 -13.00
N VAL A 47 -2.19 11.72 -12.62
CA VAL A 47 -2.46 12.84 -13.53
C VAL A 47 -1.39 13.89 -13.29
N VAL A 48 -0.63 14.19 -14.33
CA VAL A 48 0.38 15.25 -14.33
C VAL A 48 -0.21 16.46 -15.02
N SER A 49 -0.34 17.57 -14.29
CA SER A 49 -0.77 18.83 -14.86
C SER A 49 0.29 19.36 -15.82
N GLY A 50 -0.13 19.72 -17.03
CA GLY A 50 0.77 20.25 -18.06
C GLY A 50 0.39 21.66 -18.49
N ILE A 51 1.37 22.42 -18.96
CA ILE A 51 1.20 23.82 -19.40
C ILE A 51 0.09 23.98 -20.47
N ARG A 52 -0.10 22.96 -21.31
CA ARG A 52 -1.12 22.96 -22.39
C ARG A 52 -2.31 22.05 -22.13
N ALA A 53 -2.08 20.94 -21.42
CA ALA A 53 -3.08 19.93 -21.11
C ALA A 53 -2.52 18.98 -20.05
N ASP A 54 -3.43 18.45 -19.23
CA ASP A 54 -3.13 17.39 -18.28
C ASP A 54 -2.82 16.08 -19.00
N ARG A 55 -1.98 15.26 -18.38
CA ARG A 55 -1.55 13.97 -18.91
C ARG A 55 -1.75 12.88 -17.89
N VAL A 56 -2.33 11.77 -18.32
CA VAL A 56 -2.38 10.56 -17.51
C VAL A 56 -1.09 9.78 -17.77
N VAL A 57 -0.35 9.48 -16.70
CA VAL A 57 0.85 8.65 -16.72
C VAL A 57 0.57 7.40 -15.92
N SER A 58 0.73 6.24 -16.56
CA SER A 58 0.56 4.94 -15.93
C SER A 58 1.87 4.17 -15.98
N VAL A 59 2.34 3.69 -14.83
CA VAL A 59 3.58 2.94 -14.69
C VAL A 59 3.24 1.55 -14.15
N PRO A 60 3.56 0.47 -14.88
CA PRO A 60 3.45 -0.88 -14.34
C PRO A 60 4.53 -1.09 -13.28
N LEU A 61 4.16 -1.76 -12.20
CA LEU A 61 5.02 -2.12 -11.09
C LEU A 61 5.01 -3.64 -10.95
N ASP A 62 6.20 -4.21 -10.77
CA ASP A 62 6.31 -5.57 -10.27
C ASP A 62 5.98 -5.64 -8.77
N SER A 63 5.97 -6.85 -8.21
CA SER A 63 5.60 -7.08 -6.82
C SER A 63 6.55 -6.42 -5.81
N GLU A 64 7.83 -6.29 -6.15
CA GLU A 64 8.84 -5.66 -5.28
C GLU A 64 8.62 -4.15 -5.27
N GLN A 65 8.50 -3.54 -6.45
CA GLN A 65 8.22 -2.12 -6.63
C GLN A 65 6.89 -1.69 -5.98
N ALA A 66 5.85 -2.53 -6.07
CA ALA A 66 4.57 -2.26 -5.42
C ALA A 66 4.67 -2.23 -3.88
N LYS A 67 5.50 -3.11 -3.29
CA LYS A 67 5.77 -3.12 -1.85
C LYS A 67 6.52 -1.88 -1.40
N ASP A 68 7.55 -1.49 -2.15
CA ASP A 68 8.35 -0.29 -1.87
C ASP A 68 7.48 0.98 -1.89
N VAL A 69 6.64 1.13 -2.92
CA VAL A 69 5.69 2.25 -3.00
C VAL A 69 4.72 2.25 -1.82
N THR A 70 4.21 1.08 -1.44
CA THR A 70 3.29 0.96 -0.30
C THR A 70 3.98 1.35 1.02
N ALA A 71 5.24 0.98 1.21
CA ALA A 71 6.02 1.35 2.39
C ALA A 71 6.23 2.86 2.46
N VAL A 72 6.66 3.48 1.35
CA VAL A 72 6.84 4.95 1.28
C VAL A 72 5.54 5.69 1.57
N LEU A 73 4.40 5.22 1.02
CA LEU A 73 3.09 5.82 1.28
C LEU A 73 2.64 5.65 2.73
N ALA A 74 3.03 4.57 3.39
CA ALA A 74 2.75 4.36 4.81
C ALA A 74 3.62 5.26 5.69
N GLU A 75 4.90 5.42 5.37
CA GLU A 75 5.82 6.36 6.05
C GLU A 75 5.36 7.82 5.90
N ALA A 76 4.92 8.22 4.71
CA ALA A 76 4.38 9.56 4.47
C ALA A 76 3.07 9.84 5.24
N GLN A 77 2.35 8.82 5.68
CA GLN A 77 1.16 8.96 6.53
C GLN A 77 1.52 9.10 8.02
N ILE A 78 2.76 8.84 8.42
CA ILE A 78 3.16 8.76 9.82
C ILE A 78 3.48 10.13 10.44
N ASP A 79 3.60 11.23 9.68
CA ASP A 79 3.71 12.56 10.31
C ASP A 79 3.25 13.73 9.42
N PRO A 80 2.05 14.28 9.62
CA PRO A 80 1.61 15.53 8.98
C PRO A 80 1.93 16.79 9.80
N ASP A 81 2.45 16.68 11.04
CA ASP A 81 2.47 17.78 12.02
C ASP A 81 3.86 18.37 12.35
N GLU A 82 4.95 17.93 11.74
CA GLU A 82 6.23 18.67 11.76
C GLU A 82 6.71 19.02 10.34
N PRO A 83 6.21 20.12 9.75
CA PRO A 83 6.97 20.81 8.73
C PRO A 83 8.20 21.41 9.41
N ASP A 84 9.36 20.76 9.26
CA ASP A 84 10.66 21.40 9.50
C ASP A 84 10.83 22.57 8.50
N GLY A 85 10.26 23.72 8.83
CA GLY A 85 10.43 24.98 8.11
C GLY A 85 9.23 25.39 7.24
N ASP A 86 8.88 26.68 7.37
CA ASP A 86 7.88 27.42 6.59
C ASP A 86 8.22 27.57 5.09
N GLU A 87 8.75 26.54 4.42
CA GLU A 87 9.03 26.60 2.98
C GLU A 87 7.93 25.87 2.21
N PRO A 88 7.15 26.58 1.36
CA PRO A 88 6.09 25.94 0.58
C PRO A 88 6.71 25.01 -0.46
N LEU A 89 6.71 23.71 -0.16
CA LEU A 89 7.16 22.66 -1.07
C LEU A 89 6.12 22.45 -2.18
N ILE A 90 6.29 23.15 -3.30
CA ILE A 90 5.56 22.86 -4.54
C ILE A 90 6.50 22.10 -5.47
N GLY A 91 6.27 20.80 -5.61
CA GLY A 91 6.88 19.96 -6.65
C GLY A 91 8.41 19.84 -6.55
N PHE A 92 8.91 19.01 -5.62
CA PHE A 92 10.26 18.39 -5.64
C PHE A 92 11.46 19.25 -6.10
N HIS A 93 11.52 20.53 -5.73
CA HIS A 93 12.72 21.35 -5.90
C HIS A 93 13.10 21.99 -4.57
N VAL A 94 14.19 21.49 -3.97
CA VAL A 94 14.87 22.16 -2.86
C VAL A 94 16.02 22.96 -3.46
N VAL A 95 16.00 24.27 -3.25
CA VAL A 95 17.17 25.12 -3.53
C VAL A 95 18.17 24.86 -2.41
N LEU A 96 19.20 24.07 -2.68
CA LEU A 96 20.32 23.93 -1.77
C LEU A 96 20.98 25.30 -1.62
N LYS A 97 20.95 25.89 -0.42
CA LYS A 97 21.77 27.06 -0.11
C LYS A 97 23.24 26.62 -0.21
N ASN A 98 23.98 27.20 -1.14
CA ASN A 98 25.43 27.12 -1.15
C ASN A 98 25.92 27.97 0.04
N ASP A 99 26.52 27.33 1.03
CA ASP A 99 27.23 28.00 2.14
C ASP A 99 28.59 28.54 1.68
N GLU A 100 28.64 29.27 0.57
CA GLU A 100 29.84 30.00 0.18
C GLU A 100 29.53 31.45 -0.19
N SER A 101 30.25 32.32 0.53
CA SER A 101 30.54 33.74 0.31
C SER A 101 29.40 34.74 0.47
N ASP A 102 29.46 35.51 1.57
CA ASP A 102 29.76 36.93 1.48
C ASP A 102 30.58 37.33 2.72
N ASP A 103 31.91 37.27 2.58
CA ASP A 103 32.80 38.20 3.26
C ASP A 103 32.50 39.59 2.69
N GLU A 104 31.88 40.48 3.47
CA GLU A 104 32.10 41.94 3.46
C GLU A 104 31.71 42.56 4.80
#